data_AF-A0A811JUP4-F1
#
_entry.id   AF-A0A811JUP4-F1
#
_cell.length_a   1.000
_cell.length_b   1.000
_cell.length_c   1.000
_cell.angle_alpha   90.00
_cell.angle_beta   90.00
_cell.angle_gamma   90.00
#
_symmetry.space_group_name_H-M   'P 1'
#
loop_
_entity.id
_entity.type
_entity.pdbx_description
1 polymer ?
#
loop_
_entity_poly.entity_id
_entity_poly.type
_entity_poly.pdbx_seq_one_letter_code
_entity_poly.pdbx_strand_id
1 'polypeptide(L)'
;MQRVYPPTVSNELSMATTVINNSSLIVVATAAMFTRLGPTIHQPVQGLLVDEADQLKASELLAAFCSLNSTVQRLVLAGDPAQLTSPLPPILLPMYNIGLMCALVLAVSHPQSTKLALTASFRFNRPLAEAISHSCYKSTPQF
;
A
#
# COMPACT_ATOMS: atom_id res chain seq x y z
N MET A 1 0.99 -5.18 -25.06
CA MET A 1 -0.15 -5.93 -24.49
C MET A 1 0.28 -6.51 -23.15
N GLN A 2 -0.11 -5.88 -22.05
CA GLN A 2 0.12 -6.43 -20.72
C GLN A 2 -0.96 -7.49 -20.49
N ARG A 3 -0.58 -8.76 -20.38
CA ARG A 3 -1.51 -9.83 -20.00
C ARG A 3 -1.88 -9.63 -18.54
N VAL A 4 -2.98 -8.92 -18.30
CA VAL A 4 -3.64 -8.96 -17.00
C VAL A 4 -4.24 -10.35 -16.90
N TYR A 5 -3.66 -11.21 -16.07
CA TYR A 5 -4.35 -12.42 -15.61
C TYR A 5 -5.16 -11.98 -14.40
N PRO A 6 -6.46 -11.63 -14.55
CA PRO A 6 -7.26 -11.39 -13.38
C PRO A 6 -7.26 -12.69 -12.56
N PRO A 7 -6.96 -12.63 -11.25
CA PRO A 7 -7.07 -13.80 -10.40
C PRO A 7 -8.50 -14.35 -10.54
N THR A 8 -8.62 -15.61 -10.94
CA THR A 8 -9.92 -16.27 -10.98
C THR A 8 -10.38 -16.58 -9.56
N VAL A 9 -11.69 -16.68 -9.35
CA VAL A 9 -12.28 -17.05 -8.06
C VAL A 9 -11.68 -18.36 -7.52
N SER A 10 -11.30 -19.29 -8.39
CA SER A 10 -10.60 -20.54 -8.04
C SER A 10 -9.22 -20.31 -7.41
N ASN A 11 -8.47 -19.29 -7.86
CA ASN A 11 -7.15 -18.97 -7.32
C ASN A 11 -7.26 -18.36 -5.93
N GLU A 12 -8.27 -17.53 -5.69
CA GLU A 12 -8.56 -16.95 -4.37
C GLU A 12 -8.98 -18.02 -3.36
N LEU A 13 -9.84 -18.97 -3.76
CA LEU A 13 -10.24 -20.10 -2.92
C LEU A 13 -9.06 -21.02 -2.56
N SER A 14 -8.20 -21.33 -3.54
CA SER A 14 -6.99 -22.12 -3.30
C SER A 14 -6.03 -21.42 -2.34
N MET A 15 -5.89 -20.10 -2.48
CA MET A 15 -5.06 -19.29 -1.58
C MET A 15 -5.65 -19.24 -0.18
N ALA A 16 -6.96 -19.01 -0.02
CA ALA A 16 -7.64 -19.04 1.27
C ALA A 16 -7.45 -20.39 1.99
N THR A 17 -7.59 -21.50 1.25
CA THR A 17 -7.34 -22.85 1.77
C THR A 17 -5.90 -23.01 2.25
N THR A 18 -4.94 -22.51 1.48
CA THR A 18 -3.51 -22.57 1.82
C THR A 18 -3.20 -21.75 3.07
N VAL A 19 -3.81 -20.56 3.20
CA VAL A 19 -3.69 -19.67 4.36
C VAL A 19 -4.25 -20.30 5.63
N ILE A 20 -5.40 -20.98 5.54
CA ILE A 20 -5.99 -21.68 6.69
C ILE A 20 -5.10 -22.83 7.17
N ASN A 21 -4.52 -23.58 6.24
CA ASN A 21 -3.80 -24.83 6.53
C ASN A 21 -2.33 -24.66 6.94
N ASN A 22 -1.77 -23.44 6.88
CA ASN A 22 -0.36 -23.19 7.17
C ASN A 22 -0.19 -22.01 8.13
N SER A 23 0.86 -22.03 8.95
CA SER A 23 1.10 -21.05 10.01
C SER A 23 2.31 -20.14 9.80
N SER A 24 2.96 -20.22 8.64
CA SER A 24 4.14 -19.41 8.30
C SER A 24 4.19 -19.17 6.80
N LEU A 25 3.36 -18.25 6.32
CA LEU A 25 3.25 -17.91 4.91
C LEU A 25 3.43 -16.42 4.67
N ILE A 26 3.97 -16.09 3.50
CA ILE A 26 3.87 -14.76 2.92
C ILE A 26 2.72 -14.80 1.92
N VAL A 27 1.70 -14.00 2.17
CA VAL A 27 0.54 -13.87 1.26
C VAL A 27 0.70 -12.59 0.46
N VAL A 28 0.73 -12.73 -0.86
CA VAL A 28 0.81 -11.59 -1.80
C VAL A 28 -0.53 -11.44 -2.48
N ALA A 29 -1.17 -10.28 -2.30
CA ALA A 29 -2.49 -9.99 -2.82
C ALA A 29 -2.62 -8.50 -3.14
N THR A 30 -3.50 -8.16 -4.08
CA THR A 30 -3.95 -6.76 -4.24
C THR A 30 -4.82 -6.37 -3.04
N ALA A 31 -4.98 -5.07 -2.77
CA ALA A 31 -5.82 -4.60 -1.66
C ALA A 31 -7.25 -5.18 -1.72
N ALA A 32 -7.86 -5.21 -2.92
CA ALA A 32 -9.21 -5.76 -3.11
C ALA A 32 -9.29 -7.26 -2.83
N MET A 33 -8.29 -8.04 -3.24
CA MET A 33 -8.21 -9.47 -2.92
C MET A 33 -8.01 -9.68 -1.42
N PHE A 34 -7.12 -8.90 -0.81
CA PHE A 34 -6.84 -8.99 0.62
C PHE A 34 -8.10 -8.72 1.45
N THR A 35 -8.92 -7.73 1.09
CA THR A 35 -10.20 -7.47 1.75
C THR A 35 -11.14 -8.68 1.73
N ARG A 36 -11.10 -9.51 0.68
CA ARG A 36 -11.90 -10.75 0.60
C ARG A 36 -11.28 -11.91 1.38
N LEU A 37 -9.96 -11.96 1.48
CA LEU A 37 -9.21 -13.01 2.17
C LEU A 37 -9.10 -12.78 3.68
N GLY A 38 -9.07 -11.53 4.12
CA GLY A 38 -8.89 -11.12 5.51
C GLY A 38 -9.76 -11.89 6.51
N PRO A 39 -11.05 -12.14 6.23
CA PRO A 39 -11.92 -12.89 7.14
C PRO A 39 -11.47 -14.34 7.38
N THR A 40 -10.73 -14.95 6.44
CA THR A 40 -10.19 -16.31 6.52
C THR A 40 -8.86 -16.40 7.29
N ILE A 41 -8.23 -15.24 7.54
CA ILE A 41 -6.98 -15.13 8.30
C ILE A 41 -7.35 -15.03 9.78
N HIS A 42 -7.38 -16.18 10.46
CA HIS A 42 -7.66 -16.26 11.90
C HIS A 42 -6.40 -16.17 12.77
N GLN A 43 -5.24 -16.33 12.16
CA GLN A 43 -3.96 -16.32 12.87
C GLN A 43 -3.42 -14.89 13.01
N PRO A 44 -2.65 -14.59 14.08
CA PRO A 44 -2.01 -13.28 14.24
C PRO A 44 -1.09 -12.94 13.05
N VAL A 45 -1.30 -11.76 12.46
CA VAL A 45 -0.49 -11.27 11.34
C VAL A 45 0.75 -10.57 11.90
N GLN A 46 1.91 -11.19 11.72
CA GLN A 46 3.20 -10.67 12.20
C GLN A 46 3.59 -9.36 11.52
N GLY A 47 3.24 -9.20 10.25
CA GLY A 47 3.55 -8.00 9.49
C GLY A 47 2.66 -7.87 8.27
N LEU A 48 2.28 -6.64 7.95
CA LEU A 48 1.58 -6.27 6.74
C LEU A 48 2.40 -5.20 6.01
N LEU A 49 2.73 -5.49 4.76
CA LEU A 49 3.43 -4.54 3.87
C LEU A 49 2.48 -4.17 2.73
N VAL A 50 2.24 -2.88 2.58
CA VAL A 50 1.45 -2.32 1.47
C VAL A 50 2.40 -1.59 0.56
N ASP A 51 2.59 -2.13 -0.64
CA ASP A 51 3.34 -1.47 -1.71
C ASP A 51 2.42 -0.52 -2.49
N GLU A 52 2.98 0.53 -3.07
CA GLU A 52 2.25 1.57 -3.81
C GLU A 52 1.07 2.16 -3.01
N ALA A 53 1.26 2.38 -1.70
CA ALA A 53 0.19 2.81 -0.80
C ALA A 53 -0.44 4.16 -1.19
N ASP A 54 0.33 5.07 -1.81
CA ASP A 54 -0.16 6.36 -2.31
C ASP A 54 -1.08 6.22 -3.54
N GLN A 55 -1.09 5.05 -4.20
CA GLN A 55 -1.98 4.74 -5.31
C GLN A 55 -3.32 4.13 -4.87
N LEU A 56 -3.47 3.78 -3.58
CA LEU A 56 -4.70 3.24 -3.04
C LEU A 56 -5.60 4.33 -2.46
N LYS A 57 -6.91 4.12 -2.51
CA LYS A 57 -7.83 4.98 -1.76
C LYS A 57 -7.73 4.64 -0.28
N ALA A 58 -7.83 5.65 0.58
CA ALA A 58 -7.89 5.44 2.03
C ALA A 58 -8.97 4.42 2.43
N SER A 59 -10.12 4.42 1.75
CA SER A 59 -11.20 3.46 1.98
C SER A 59 -10.83 2.03 1.62
N GLU A 60 -10.00 1.81 0.59
CA GLU A 60 -9.55 0.46 0.19
C GLU A 60 -8.55 -0.09 1.21
N LEU A 61 -7.64 0.77 1.68
CA LEU A 61 -6.69 0.42 2.74
C LEU A 61 -7.41 0.13 4.06
N LEU A 62 -8.37 0.96 4.46
CA LEU A 62 -9.20 0.74 5.65
C LEU A 62 -10.03 -0.54 5.53
N ALA A 63 -10.65 -0.79 4.38
CA ALA A 63 -11.40 -2.02 4.16
C ALA A 63 -10.51 -3.26 4.28
N ALA A 64 -9.28 -3.20 3.75
CA ALA A 64 -8.29 -4.26 3.89
C ALA A 64 -7.95 -4.52 5.37
N PHE A 65 -7.67 -3.46 6.14
CA PHE A 65 -7.36 -3.60 7.57
C PHE A 65 -8.55 -4.09 8.40
N CYS A 66 -9.74 -3.55 8.17
CA CYS A 66 -10.96 -3.94 8.88
C CYS A 66 -11.46 -5.34 8.52
N SER A 67 -10.99 -5.91 7.39
CA SER A 67 -11.34 -7.28 7.01
C SER A 67 -10.63 -8.36 7.86
N LEU A 68 -9.55 -7.99 8.54
CA LEU A 68 -8.81 -8.90 9.40
C LEU A 68 -9.52 -9.07 10.74
N ASN A 69 -9.73 -10.33 11.12
CA ASN A 69 -10.21 -10.70 12.45
C ASN A 69 -9.07 -10.80 13.49
N SER A 70 -7.83 -10.55 13.06
CA SER A 70 -6.61 -10.70 13.86
C SER A 70 -5.85 -9.39 13.98
N THR A 71 -5.12 -9.20 15.07
CA THR A 71 -4.20 -8.08 15.24
C THR A 71 -3.02 -8.16 14.27
N VAL A 72 -2.66 -7.01 13.69
CA VAL A 72 -1.43 -6.82 12.90
C VAL A 72 -0.36 -6.25 13.82
N GLN A 73 0.78 -6.94 13.96
CA GLN A 73 1.85 -6.48 14.86
C GLN A 73 2.70 -5.36 14.26
N ARG A 74 2.89 -5.37 12.94
CA ARG A 74 3.72 -4.38 12.22
C ARG A 74 3.05 -4.00 10.90
N LEU A 75 3.01 -2.71 10.61
CA LEU A 75 2.53 -2.17 9.35
C LEU A 75 3.64 -1.38 8.68
N VAL A 76 3.91 -1.69 7.42
CA VAL A 76 4.81 -0.94 6.55
C VAL A 76 4.01 -0.45 5.35
N LEU A 77 4.01 0.86 5.14
CA LEU A 77 3.45 1.48 3.94
C LEU A 77 4.62 1.99 3.09
N ALA A 78 4.75 1.45 1.89
CA ALA A 78 5.70 1.92 0.88
C ALA A 78 4.93 2.64 -0.22
N GLY A 79 5.42 3.79 -0.64
CA GLY A 79 4.78 4.61 -1.66
C GLY A 79 5.66 5.79 -2.04
N ASP A 80 5.29 6.45 -3.13
CA ASP A 80 5.91 7.67 -3.60
C ASP A 80 4.84 8.74 -3.87
N PRO A 81 4.68 9.73 -2.98
CA PRO A 81 3.65 10.77 -3.12
C PRO A 81 3.95 11.73 -4.28
N ALA A 82 5.15 11.68 -4.89
CA ALA A 82 5.48 12.46 -6.07
C ALA A 82 5.02 11.76 -7.38
N GLN A 83 4.59 10.50 -7.31
CA GLN A 83 4.05 9.74 -8.43
C GLN A 83 2.52 9.88 -8.52
N LEU A 84 1.91 9.19 -9.49
CA LEU A 84 0.45 9.20 -9.67
C LEU A 84 -0.23 8.69 -8.39
N THR A 85 -1.19 9.46 -7.88
CA THR A 85 -2.05 9.03 -6.77
C THR A 85 -3.32 8.40 -7.32
N SER A 86 -4.07 7.69 -6.46
CA SER A 86 -5.37 7.10 -6.83
C SER A 86 -6.25 8.14 -7.55
N PRO A 87 -6.90 7.79 -8.68
CA PRO A 87 -7.87 8.68 -9.31
C PRO A 87 -9.01 8.96 -8.34
N LEU A 88 -9.10 10.21 -7.89
CA LEU A 88 -10.21 10.71 -7.08
C LEU A 88 -11.38 11.05 -8.01
N PRO A 89 -12.62 10.70 -7.66
CA PRO A 89 -13.78 11.14 -8.43
C PRO A 89 -13.84 12.68 -8.43
N PRO A 90 -14.26 13.30 -9.55
CA PRO A 90 -14.15 14.75 -9.78
C PRO A 90 -14.95 15.62 -8.79
N ILE A 91 -15.84 15.01 -7.99
CA ILE A 91 -16.69 15.70 -7.00
C ILE A 91 -15.95 15.88 -5.66
N LEU A 92 -14.86 15.14 -5.42
CA LEU A 92 -14.01 15.27 -4.24
C LEU A 92 -12.69 15.94 -4.64
N LEU A 93 -12.78 17.22 -4.98
CA LEU A 93 -11.66 18.10 -5.28
C LEU A 93 -10.64 18.14 -4.11
N PRO A 94 -9.37 18.53 -4.39
CA PRO A 94 -8.16 18.34 -3.57
C PRO A 94 -8.13 19.04 -2.21
N MET A 95 -9.23 19.68 -1.78
CA MET A 95 -9.32 20.33 -0.46
C MET A 95 -9.29 19.36 0.71
N TYR A 96 -9.63 18.08 0.51
CA TYR A 96 -9.73 17.11 1.60
C TYR A 96 -8.60 16.10 1.69
N ASN A 97 -7.57 16.20 0.82
CA ASN A 97 -6.38 15.34 0.85
C ASN A 97 -6.70 13.85 1.12
N ILE A 98 -7.84 13.36 0.60
CA ILE A 98 -8.44 12.06 0.97
C ILE A 98 -7.52 10.91 0.55
N GLY A 99 -6.76 11.08 -0.54
CA GLY A 99 -5.72 10.12 -0.94
C GLY A 99 -4.63 9.93 0.11
N LEU A 100 -4.28 11.00 0.83
CA LEU A 100 -3.29 10.99 1.91
C LEU A 100 -3.89 10.69 3.29
N MET A 101 -5.21 10.50 3.42
CA MET A 101 -5.84 10.39 4.75
C MET A 101 -5.36 9.18 5.54
N CYS A 102 -4.98 8.07 4.93
CA CYS A 102 -4.40 6.96 5.69
C CYS A 102 -2.98 7.28 6.20
N ALA A 103 -2.12 7.89 5.39
CA ALA A 103 -0.80 8.32 5.84
C ALA A 103 -0.89 9.45 6.90
N LEU A 104 -1.85 10.37 6.76
CA LEU A 104 -2.16 11.42 7.73
C LEU A 104 -2.73 10.87 9.03
N VAL A 105 -3.71 9.97 8.97
CA VAL A 105 -4.30 9.33 10.15
C VAL A 105 -3.25 8.45 10.84
N LEU A 106 -2.43 7.71 10.10
CA LEU A 106 -1.34 6.94 10.70
C LEU A 106 -0.25 7.83 11.30
N ALA A 107 0.11 8.94 10.66
CA ALA A 107 1.09 9.89 11.21
C ALA A 107 0.57 10.65 12.45
N VAL A 108 -0.72 11.01 12.47
CA VAL A 108 -1.36 11.68 13.61
C VAL A 108 -1.60 10.71 14.76
N SER A 109 -2.10 9.51 14.47
CA SER A 109 -2.40 8.48 15.50
C SER A 109 -1.15 7.75 16.00
N HIS A 110 -0.08 7.69 15.20
CA HIS A 110 1.19 7.06 15.56
C HIS A 110 2.34 8.06 15.34
N PRO A 111 2.56 9.00 16.27
CA PRO A 111 3.67 9.96 16.19
C PRO A 111 5.05 9.27 16.23
N GLN A 112 5.11 8.00 16.63
CA GLN A 112 6.31 7.14 16.54
C GLN A 112 6.54 6.56 15.13
N SER A 113 5.67 6.84 14.17
CA SER A 113 5.85 6.40 12.78
C SER A 113 7.16 6.95 12.22
N THR A 114 8.04 6.04 11.82
CA THR A 114 9.32 6.42 11.21
C THR A 114 9.12 6.49 9.69
N LYS A 115 9.37 7.66 9.12
CA LYS A 115 9.40 7.84 7.66
C LYS A 115 10.83 7.65 7.18
N LEU A 116 11.02 6.80 6.17
CA LEU A 116 12.31 6.56 5.54
C LEU A 116 12.18 6.83 4.04
N ALA A 117 13.05 7.67 3.49
CA ALA A 117 13.11 7.96 2.07
C ALA A 117 14.33 7.30 1.44
N LEU A 118 14.12 6.50 0.39
CA LEU A 118 15.20 5.91 -0.40
C LEU A 118 15.68 6.92 -1.45
N THR A 119 16.96 7.28 -1.44
CA THR A 119 17.50 8.36 -2.28
C THR A 119 18.28 7.87 -3.50
N ALA A 120 18.76 6.63 -3.48
CA ALA A 120 19.50 6.05 -4.60
C ALA A 120 18.53 5.54 -5.68
N SER A 121 18.72 6.00 -6.92
CA SER A 121 18.00 5.50 -8.10
C SER A 121 18.94 4.69 -8.99
N PHE A 122 18.48 3.51 -9.39
CA PHE A 122 19.23 2.58 -10.25
C PHE A 122 18.61 2.42 -11.64
N ARG A 123 17.52 3.16 -11.92
CA ARG A 123 16.73 2.98 -13.15
C ARG A 123 17.18 3.88 -14.29
N PHE A 124 17.52 5.13 -13.97
CA PHE A 124 17.82 6.16 -14.95
C PHE A 124 19.32 6.43 -15.02
N ASN A 125 19.80 6.88 -16.18
CA ASN A 125 21.15 7.43 -16.26
C ASN A 125 21.25 8.70 -15.40
N ARG A 126 22.47 9.06 -15.01
CA ARG A 126 22.71 10.14 -14.06
C ARG A 126 22.06 11.48 -14.46
N PRO A 127 22.18 11.98 -15.71
CA PRO A 127 21.54 13.26 -16.08
C PRO A 127 20.01 13.25 -15.96
N LEU A 128 19.36 12.14 -16.36
CA LEU A 128 17.90 12.02 -16.25
C LEU A 128 17.46 11.87 -14.79
N ALA A 129 18.20 11.09 -13.99
CA ALA A 129 17.93 10.95 -12.56
C ALA A 129 18.06 12.29 -11.82
N GLU A 130 19.09 13.09 -12.15
CA GLU A 130 19.29 14.43 -11.60
C GLU A 130 18.16 15.38 -11.99
N ALA A 131 17.70 15.35 -13.25
CA ALA A 131 16.57 16.14 -13.72
C ALA A 131 15.26 15.77 -12.97
N ILE A 132 14.94 14.47 -12.87
CA ILE A 132 13.75 14.00 -12.14
C ILE A 132 13.85 14.37 -10.66
N SER A 133 15.00 14.15 -10.02
CA SER A 133 15.24 14.54 -8.63
C SER A 133 15.00 16.03 -8.40
N HIS A 134 15.51 16.88 -9.30
CA HIS A 134 15.30 18.32 -9.25
C HIS A 134 13.83 18.71 -9.42
N SER A 135 13.10 18.07 -10.33
CA SER A 135 11.73 18.45 -10.64
C SER A 135 10.71 17.93 -9.64
N CYS A 136 10.90 16.72 -9.13
CA CYS A 136 9.87 16.00 -8.37
C CYS A 136 10.17 15.88 -6.87
N TYR A 137 11.45 15.92 -6.47
CA TYR A 137 11.88 15.58 -5.10
C TYR A 137 12.67 16.68 -4.39
N LYS A 138 12.83 17.86 -5.01
CA LYS A 138 13.67 18.95 -4.49
C LYS A 138 12.98 19.86 -3.47
N SER A 139 11.67 19.71 -3.31
CA SER A 139 10.85 20.40 -2.30
C SER A 139 10.29 19.47 -1.24
N THR A 140 10.50 18.16 -1.34
CA THR A 140 10.34 17.27 -0.19
C THR A 140 11.42 17.71 0.79
N PRO A 141 11.06 18.24 1.98
CA PRO A 141 12.06 18.52 3.00
C PRO A 141 12.92 17.27 3.13
N GLN A 142 14.23 17.44 2.97
CA GLN A 142 15.14 16.50 3.58
C GLN A 142 14.84 16.59 5.07
N PHE A 143 14.07 15.62 5.55
CA PHE A 143 13.93 15.37 6.98
C PHE A 143 15.16 14.61 7.44
#